data_AF-A0A3D5NRZ2-F1
#
_entry.id   AF-A0A3D5NRZ2-F1
#
_cell.length_a   1.000
_cell.length_b   1.000
_cell.length_c   1.000
_cell.angle_alpha   90.00
_cell.angle_beta   90.00
_cell.angle_gamma   90.00
#
_symmetry.space_group_name_H-M   'P 1'
#
loop_
_entity.id
_entity.type
_entity.pdbx_description
1 polymer ?
#
loop_
_entity_poly.entity_id
_entity_poly.type
_entity_poly.pdbx_seq_one_letter_code
_entity_poly.pdbx_strand_id
1 'polypeptide(L)'
;MIRADENRNLVKVMNETLRLCDYIESRWRETQAEVVEKSILTYGHSLKVKQIELAELLELTSQALNQRIQSSGYYNYIRARSEISKLMEAEWGDDIE
;
A
#
# COMPACT_ATOMS: atom_id res chain seq x y z
N MET A 1 5.55 -3.41 -27.28
CA MET A 1 5.42 -1.94 -27.32
C MET A 1 4.04 -1.62 -26.82
N ILE A 2 3.91 -1.26 -25.54
CA ILE A 2 2.63 -0.83 -24.96
C ILE A 2 2.19 0.39 -25.76
N ARG A 3 0.97 0.39 -26.31
CA ARG A 3 0.41 1.50 -27.08
C ARG A 3 0.30 2.71 -26.15
N ALA A 4 1.35 3.52 -26.12
CA ALA A 4 1.59 4.56 -25.12
C ALA A 4 0.66 5.78 -25.21
N ASP A 5 -0.31 5.80 -26.12
CA ASP A 5 -1.04 7.03 -26.46
C ASP A 5 -2.48 7.10 -25.95
N GLU A 6 -3.12 6.02 -25.51
CA GLU A 6 -4.56 6.10 -25.16
C GLU A 6 -4.85 6.54 -23.71
N ASN A 7 -3.89 6.42 -22.78
CA ASN A 7 -4.13 6.80 -21.38
C ASN A 7 -2.95 7.51 -20.68
N ARG A 8 -2.24 8.37 -21.42
CA ARG A 8 -1.05 9.11 -20.92
C ARG A 8 -1.31 9.88 -19.61
N ASN A 9 -2.51 10.43 -19.45
CA ASN A 9 -2.90 11.16 -18.24
C ASN A 9 -3.11 10.22 -17.04
N LEU A 10 -3.75 9.07 -17.24
CA LEU A 10 -3.93 8.05 -16.20
C LEU A 10 -2.58 7.52 -15.72
N VAL A 11 -1.70 7.12 -16.65
CA VAL A 11 -0.34 6.66 -16.34
C VAL A 11 0.44 7.72 -15.56
N LYS A 12 0.30 9.00 -15.92
CA LYS A 12 0.94 10.10 -15.17
C LYS A 12 0.43 10.18 -13.73
N VAL A 13 -0.88 10.12 -13.51
CA VAL A 13 -1.46 10.17 -12.16
C VAL A 13 -1.05 8.95 -11.32
N MET A 14 -1.03 7.76 -11.93
CA MET A 14 -0.57 6.54 -11.26
C MET A 14 0.89 6.66 -10.83
N ASN A 15 1.76 7.16 -11.72
CA ASN A 15 3.17 7.38 -11.41
C ASN A 15 3.37 8.42 -10.31
N GLU A 16 2.64 9.54 -10.33
CA GLU A 16 2.71 10.52 -9.25
C GLU A 16 2.21 9.96 -7.92
N THR A 17 1.15 9.13 -7.95
CA THR A 17 0.64 8.46 -6.74
C THR A 17 1.64 7.44 -6.20
N LEU A 18 2.30 6.66 -7.06
CA LEU A 18 3.37 5.74 -6.67
C LEU A 18 4.56 6.49 -6.06
N ARG A 19 4.98 7.61 -6.65
CA ARG A 19 6.04 8.46 -6.08
C ARG A 19 5.66 9.02 -4.70
N LEU A 20 4.39 9.35 -4.49
CA LEU A 20 3.90 9.74 -3.17
C LEU A 20 3.98 8.59 -2.16
N CYS A 21 3.66 7.36 -2.58
CA CYS A 21 3.86 6.17 -1.76
C CYS A 21 5.35 5.96 -1.43
N ASP A 22 6.24 6.06 -2.40
CA ASP A 22 7.70 5.94 -2.20
C ASP A 22 8.21 7.02 -1.22
N TYR A 23 7.68 8.24 -1.32
CA TYR A 23 8.00 9.31 -0.40
C TYR A 23 7.51 9.00 1.02
N ILE A 24 6.28 8.50 1.19
CA ILE A 24 5.76 8.09 2.50
C ILE A 24 6.65 7.00 3.11
N GLU A 25 6.97 5.98 2.33
CA GLU A 25 7.82 4.85 2.72
C GLU A 25 9.21 5.30 3.16
N SER A 26 9.81 6.25 2.43
CA SER A 26 11.13 6.83 2.77
C SER A 26 11.17 7.56 4.12
N ARG A 27 10.01 7.91 4.70
CA ARG A 27 9.90 8.58 6.00
C ARG A 27 9.68 7.62 7.17
N TRP A 28 9.44 6.35 6.89
CA TRP A 28 9.19 5.38 7.95
C TRP A 28 10.46 5.10 8.76
N ARG A 29 10.25 4.99 10.07
CA ARG A 29 11.19 4.29 10.94
C ARG A 29 11.05 2.79 10.70
N GLU A 30 12.09 2.03 11.02
CA GLU A 30 12.11 0.57 10.89
C GLU A 30 10.87 -0.09 11.52
N THR A 31 10.49 0.30 12.74
CA THR A 31 9.31 -0.24 13.43
C THR A 31 7.97 0.11 12.77
N GLN A 32 7.90 1.19 11.98
CA GLN A 32 6.73 1.54 11.19
C GLN A 32 6.68 0.73 9.89
N ALA A 33 7.83 0.60 9.22
CA ALA A 33 7.99 -0.22 8.02
C ALA A 33 7.60 -1.68 8.31
N GLU A 34 8.12 -2.25 9.40
CA GLU A 34 7.80 -3.61 9.84
C GLU A 34 6.29 -3.85 10.00
N VAL A 35 5.56 -2.89 10.60
CA VAL A 35 4.10 -2.98 10.75
C VAL A 35 3.41 -2.99 9.39
N VAL A 36 3.81 -2.11 8.48
CA VAL A 36 3.19 -1.98 7.15
C VAL A 36 3.50 -3.22 6.31
N GLU A 37 4.76 -3.65 6.26
CA GLU A 37 5.22 -4.82 5.51
C GLU A 37 4.54 -6.10 6.01
N LYS A 38 4.54 -6.32 7.33
CA LYS A 38 3.88 -7.49 7.91
C LYS A 38 2.39 -7.51 7.60
N SER A 39 1.75 -6.33 7.62
CA SER A 39 0.36 -6.21 7.24
C SER A 39 0.12 -6.54 5.77
N ILE A 40 0.98 -6.07 4.85
CA ILE A 40 0.86 -6.36 3.41
C ILE A 40 1.07 -7.85 3.15
N LEU A 41 2.07 -8.46 3.78
CA LEU A 41 2.34 -9.89 3.63
C LEU A 41 1.18 -10.77 4.12
N THR A 42 0.47 -10.33 5.16
CA THR A 42 -0.60 -11.12 5.79
C THR A 42 -1.96 -10.87 5.14
N TYR A 43 -2.25 -9.62 4.73
CA TYR A 43 -3.59 -9.21 4.29
C TYR A 43 -3.63 -8.61 2.88
N GLY A 44 -2.48 -8.56 2.18
CA GLY A 44 -2.33 -7.79 0.95
C GLY A 44 -2.56 -6.30 1.19
N HIS A 45 -2.94 -5.57 0.14
CA HIS A 45 -3.34 -4.15 0.25
C HIS A 45 -4.78 -3.97 0.78
N SER A 46 -5.27 -4.88 1.62
CA SER A 46 -6.61 -4.80 2.20
C SER A 46 -6.67 -3.80 3.35
N LEU A 47 -7.73 -3.00 3.41
CA LEU A 47 -8.02 -2.14 4.57
C LEU A 47 -8.73 -2.90 5.71
N LYS A 48 -9.18 -4.13 5.48
CA LYS A 48 -9.89 -4.97 6.46
C LYS A 48 -8.91 -5.78 7.32
N VAL A 49 -7.96 -5.09 7.94
CA VAL A 49 -6.94 -5.71 8.76
C VAL A 49 -7.44 -5.96 10.17
N LYS A 50 -7.22 -7.18 10.66
CA LYS A 50 -7.47 -7.54 12.05
C LYS A 50 -6.30 -7.03 12.90
N GLN A 51 -6.42 -5.81 13.43
CA GLN A 51 -5.34 -5.18 14.20
C GLN A 51 -4.90 -6.00 15.42
N ILE A 52 -5.80 -6.74 16.07
CA ILE A 52 -5.45 -7.59 17.21
C ILE A 52 -4.47 -8.69 16.78
N GLU A 53 -4.81 -9.41 15.72
CA GLU A 53 -3.95 -10.45 15.15
C GLU A 53 -2.62 -9.87 14.65
N LEU A 54 -2.64 -8.70 14.01
CA LEU A 54 -1.40 -8.03 13.59
C LEU A 54 -0.52 -7.60 14.78
N ALA A 55 -1.12 -7.17 15.89
CA ALA A 55 -0.39 -6.82 17.10
C ALA A 55 0.28 -8.05 17.71
N GLU A 56 -0.45 -9.18 17.79
CA GLU A 56 0.08 -10.47 18.27
C GLU A 56 1.24 -10.96 17.40
N LEU A 57 1.11 -10.90 16.07
CA LEU A 57 2.15 -11.31 15.11
C LEU A 57 3.45 -10.51 15.22
N LEU A 58 3.38 -9.29 15.76
CA LEU A 58 4.52 -8.38 15.93
C LEU A 58 4.94 -8.25 17.40
N GLU A 59 4.33 -9.03 18.30
CA GLU A 59 4.56 -8.96 19.75
C GLU A 59 4.38 -7.53 20.31
N LEU A 60 3.38 -6.81 19.79
CA LEU A 60 3.05 -5.44 20.18
C LEU A 60 1.79 -5.39 21.03
N THR A 61 1.71 -4.36 21.86
CA THR A 61 0.43 -3.94 22.43
C THR A 61 -0.43 -3.28 21.35
N SER A 62 -1.75 -3.37 21.48
CA SER A 62 -2.69 -2.69 20.58
C SER A 62 -2.45 -1.18 20.51
N GLN A 63 -1.97 -0.57 21.60
CA GLN A 63 -1.63 0.85 21.64
C GLN A 63 -0.39 1.16 20.80
N ALA A 64 0.69 0.36 20.94
CA ALA A 64 1.91 0.53 20.17
C ALA A 64 1.66 0.34 18.67
N LEU A 65 0.86 -0.67 18.30
CA LEU A 65 0.44 -0.88 16.92
C LEU A 65 -0.32 0.35 16.38
N ASN A 66 -1.33 0.83 17.12
CA ASN A 66 -2.14 1.97 16.67
C ASN A 66 -1.31 3.24 16.46
N GLN A 67 -0.35 3.53 17.34
CA GLN A 67 0.56 4.66 17.17
C GLN A 67 1.39 4.52 15.89
N ARG A 68 1.90 3.32 15.58
CA ARG A 68 2.67 3.06 14.35
C ARG A 68 1.80 3.16 13.09
N ILE A 69 0.57 2.65 13.13
CA ILE A 69 -0.41 2.78 12.04
C ILE A 69 -0.70 4.26 11.75
N GLN A 70 -0.98 5.06 12.80
CA GLN A 70 -1.29 6.48 12.62
C GLN A 70 -0.08 7.28 12.11
N SER A 71 1.09 7.06 12.71
CA SER A 71 2.29 7.84 12.40
C SER A 71 2.98 7.45 11.07
N SER A 72 2.64 6.31 10.48
CA SER A 72 3.14 5.87 9.17
C SER A 72 2.27 6.37 8.00
N GLY A 73 1.07 6.89 8.25
CA GLY A 73 0.11 7.15 7.18
C GLY A 73 -0.43 5.86 6.53
N TYR A 74 -0.36 4.73 7.27
CA TYR A 74 -0.69 3.38 6.84
C TYR A 74 -1.92 3.28 5.93
N TYR A 75 -3.07 3.83 6.35
CA TYR A 75 -4.31 3.69 5.59
C TYR A 75 -4.28 4.39 4.23
N ASN A 76 -3.59 5.53 4.13
CA ASN A 76 -3.44 6.24 2.86
C ASN A 76 -2.52 5.47 1.92
N TYR A 77 -1.41 4.95 2.44
CA TYR A 77 -0.47 4.13 1.68
C TYR A 77 -1.15 2.87 1.13
N ILE A 78 -1.78 2.07 2.01
CA ILE A 78 -2.46 0.82 1.64
C ILE A 78 -3.58 1.08 0.64
N ARG A 79 -4.39 2.12 0.85
CA ARG A 79 -5.45 2.50 -0.10
C ARG A 79 -4.87 2.88 -1.46
N ALA A 80 -3.87 3.75 -1.51
CA ALA A 80 -3.26 4.17 -2.76
C ALA A 80 -2.68 2.99 -3.55
N ARG A 81 -1.95 2.10 -2.88
CA ARG A 81 -1.43 0.87 -3.47
C ARG A 81 -2.55 -0.05 -3.97
N SER A 82 -3.61 -0.24 -3.19
CA SER A 82 -4.77 -1.05 -3.58
C SER A 82 -5.47 -0.51 -4.83
N GLU A 83 -5.74 0.80 -4.88
CA GLU A 83 -6.43 1.41 -6.02
C GLU A 83 -5.54 1.41 -7.28
N ILE A 84 -4.24 1.65 -7.15
CA ILE A 84 -3.30 1.52 -8.27
C ILE A 84 -3.29 0.09 -8.81
N SER A 85 -3.20 -0.93 -7.93
CA SER A 85 -3.24 -2.33 -8.37
C SER A 85 -4.51 -2.67 -9.14
N LYS A 86 -5.68 -2.25 -8.64
CA LYS A 86 -6.96 -2.44 -9.35
C LYS A 86 -7.00 -1.73 -10.69
N LEU A 87 -6.51 -0.50 -10.76
CA LEU A 87 -6.42 0.24 -12.03
C LEU A 87 -5.48 -0.43 -13.02
N MET A 88 -4.34 -0.96 -12.54
CA MET A 88 -3.41 -1.71 -13.38
C MET A 88 -4.08 -2.98 -13.94
N GLU A 89 -4.77 -3.73 -13.09
CA GLU A 89 -5.53 -4.92 -13.49
C GLU A 89 -6.66 -4.59 -14.46
N ALA A 90 -7.40 -3.50 -14.25
CA ALA A 90 -8.51 -3.11 -15.12
C ALA A 90 -8.06 -2.65 -16.52
N GLU A 91 -6.92 -1.97 -16.62
CA GLU A 91 -6.43 -1.42 -17.89
C GLU A 91 -5.50 -2.39 -18.65
N TRP A 92 -4.80 -3.29 -17.94
CA TRP A 92 -3.77 -4.16 -18.50
C TRP A 92 -3.79 -5.61 -17.99
N GLY A 93 -4.78 -6.00 -17.18
CA GLY A 93 -4.87 -7.35 -16.60
C GLY A 93 -5.40 -8.42 -17.54
N ASP A 94 -6.12 -8.04 -18.60
CA ASP A 94 -6.70 -8.96 -19.58
C ASP A 94 -5.68 -9.52 -20.60
N ASP A 95 -4.40 -9.11 -20.53
CA ASP A 95 -3.32 -9.56 -21.44
C ASP A 95 -2.58 -10.82 -20.94
N ILE A 96 -3.05 -11.50 -19.88
CA ILE A 96 -2.43 -12.73 -19.35
C ILE A 96 -3.45 -13.89 -19.36
N GLU A 97 -3.43 -14.63 -20.48
CA GLU A 97 -4.10 -15.92 -20.82
C GLU A 97 -5.63 -16.00 -20.87
#